data_AF-A0A954WMZ0-F1
#
_entry.id   AF-A0A954WMZ0-F1
#
_cell.length_a   1.000
_cell.length_b   1.000
_cell.length_c   1.000
_cell.angle_alpha   90.00
_cell.angle_beta   90.00
_cell.angle_gamma   90.00
#
_symmetry.space_group_name_H-M   'P 1'
#
loop_
_entity.id
_entity.type
_entity.pdbx_description
1 polymer ?
#
loop_
_entity_poly.entity_id
_entity_poly.type
_entity_poly.pdbx_seq_one_letter_code
_entity_poly.pdbx_strand_id
1 'polypeptide(L)'
;TFPFVIDTRPLIRSVVEDMSRETLLSTIARRFHSSLVDALVAGCERIRQTTAIATVVLSGGVFLNTILSCEAPQRLRAAGFRVYCQQLVPPGDGGLCLGQLAVAACQNKMALDRDD
;
A
#
# COMPACT_ATOMS: atom_id res chain seq x y z
N THR A 1 12.15 -8.55 -13.66
CA THR A 1 11.47 -9.75 -13.12
C THR A 1 10.95 -9.43 -11.75
N PHE A 2 9.66 -9.68 -11.50
CA PHE A 2 9.08 -9.65 -10.15
C PHE A 2 9.55 -10.88 -9.35
N PRO A 3 9.63 -10.80 -8.01
CA PRO A 3 9.37 -9.63 -7.16
C PRO A 3 10.64 -8.78 -6.92
N PHE A 4 10.47 -7.45 -6.81
CA PHE A 4 11.52 -6.58 -6.26
C PHE A 4 11.36 -6.47 -4.74
N VAL A 5 12.46 -6.17 -4.05
CA VAL A 5 12.50 -6.07 -2.58
C VAL A 5 12.74 -4.61 -2.19
N ILE A 6 11.94 -4.12 -1.24
CA ILE A 6 12.19 -2.84 -0.57
C ILE A 6 12.99 -3.13 0.69
N ASP A 7 14.24 -2.69 0.73
CA ASP A 7 15.08 -2.81 1.91
C ASP A 7 14.73 -1.74 2.94
N THR A 8 14.24 -2.15 4.11
CA THR A 8 13.85 -1.26 5.20
C THR A 8 14.97 -1.01 6.20
N ARG A 9 16.11 -1.71 6.11
CA ARG A 9 17.25 -1.52 7.02
C ARG A 9 17.79 -0.08 7.03
N PRO A 10 17.89 0.62 5.88
CA PRO A 10 18.30 2.02 5.87
C PRO A 10 17.33 2.92 6.64
N LEU A 11 16.03 2.69 6.53
CA LEU A 11 15.01 3.45 7.26
C LEU A 11 15.16 3.28 8.77
N ILE A 12 15.34 2.03 9.23
CA ILE A 12 15.56 1.75 10.66
C ILE A 12 16.87 2.40 11.15
N ARG A 13 17.94 2.34 10.35
CA ARG A 13 19.20 3.01 10.69
C ARG A 13 19.02 4.51 10.85
N SER A 14 18.31 5.18 9.93
CA SER A 14 18.03 6.61 10.04
C SER A 14 17.22 6.97 11.28
N VAL A 15 16.28 6.11 11.71
CA VAL A 15 15.56 6.30 12.97
C VAL A 15 16.52 6.28 14.17
N VAL A 16 17.42 5.29 14.24
CA VAL A 16 18.41 5.19 15.32
C VAL A 16 19.38 6.38 15.31
N GLU A 17 19.83 6.80 14.13
CA GLU A 17 20.68 7.97 13.97
C GLU A 17 19.98 9.25 14.44
N ASP A 18 18.72 9.48 14.04
CA ASP A 18 17.95 10.66 14.47
C ASP A 18 17.74 10.67 16.00
N MET A 19 17.53 9.49 16.62
CA MET A 19 17.46 9.35 18.08
C MET A 19 18.78 9.72 18.76
N SER A 20 19.93 9.29 18.21
CA SER A 20 21.26 9.64 18.74
C SER A 20 21.58 11.13 18.65
N ARG A 21 20.89 11.85 17.76
CA ARG A 21 21.00 13.31 17.55
C ARG A 21 19.99 14.12 18.37
N GLU A 22 19.27 13.48 19.29
CA GLU A 22 18.23 14.10 20.11
C GLU A 22 17.13 14.80 19.27
N THR A 23 16.86 14.27 18.07
CA THR A 23 15.77 14.78 17.23
C THR A 23 14.44 14.55 17.92
N LEU A 24 13.52 15.52 17.81
CA LEU A 24 12.17 15.40 18.36
C LEU A 24 11.48 14.12 17.87
N LEU A 25 10.94 13.31 18.79
CA LEU A 25 10.28 12.03 18.47
C LEU A 25 9.15 12.19 17.44
N SER A 26 8.40 13.29 17.50
CA SER A 26 7.36 13.62 16.52
C SER A 26 7.91 13.77 15.11
N THR A 27 9.11 14.34 14.97
CA THR A 27 9.79 14.50 13.68
C THR A 27 10.28 13.15 13.16
N ILE A 28 10.86 12.31 14.02
CA ILE A 28 11.29 10.95 13.67
C ILE A 28 10.10 10.11 13.21
N ALA A 29 9.01 10.12 13.97
CA ALA A 29 7.79 9.41 13.62
C ALA A 29 7.21 9.90 12.28
N ARG A 30 7.18 11.22 12.05
CA ARG A 30 6.71 11.80 10.78
C ARG A 30 7.55 11.34 9.60
N ARG A 31 8.89 11.43 9.71
CA ARG A 31 9.84 10.98 8.68
C ARG A 31 9.66 9.49 8.38
N PHE A 32 9.51 8.67 9.41
CA PHE A 32 9.27 7.24 9.24
C PHE A 32 8.03 6.94 8.38
N HIS A 33 6.89 7.55 8.71
CA HIS A 33 5.66 7.36 7.95
C HIS A 33 5.79 7.88 6.51
N SER A 34 6.35 9.07 6.31
CA SER A 34 6.53 9.62 4.95
C SER A 34 7.48 8.76 4.11
N SER A 35 8.57 8.23 4.68
CA SER A 35 9.49 7.32 3.98
C SER A 35 8.83 6.02 3.54
N LEU A 36 7.92 5.46 4.34
CA LEU A 36 7.13 4.29 3.94
C LEU A 36 6.21 4.60 2.76
N VAL A 37 5.56 5.78 2.77
CA VAL A 37 4.72 6.21 1.65
C VAL A 37 5.56 6.42 0.39
N ASP A 38 6.75 7.02 0.50
CA ASP A 38 7.66 7.21 -0.64
C ASP A 38 8.12 5.89 -1.23
N ALA A 39 8.48 4.93 -0.39
CA ALA A 39 8.83 3.57 -0.83
C ALA A 39 7.66 2.88 -1.54
N LEU A 40 6.43 3.06 -1.05
CA LEU A 40 5.22 2.54 -1.66
C LEU A 40 4.97 3.14 -3.05
N VAL A 41 5.07 4.47 -3.19
CA VAL A 41 4.89 5.17 -4.47
C VAL A 41 5.94 4.72 -5.48
N ALA A 42 7.23 4.72 -5.09
CA ALA A 42 8.32 4.27 -5.96
C ALA A 42 8.15 2.81 -6.40
N GLY A 43 7.66 1.96 -5.49
CA GLY A 43 7.27 0.59 -5.80
C GLY A 43 6.21 0.54 -6.89
N CYS A 44 5.08 1.22 -6.70
CA CYS A 44 3.99 1.27 -7.68
C CYS A 44 4.44 1.81 -9.04
N GLU A 45 5.30 2.83 -9.08
CA GLU A 45 5.85 3.38 -10.33
C GLU A 45 6.70 2.35 -11.09
N ARG A 46 7.55 1.60 -10.37
CA ARG A 46 8.35 0.51 -10.95
C ARG A 46 7.46 -0.60 -11.52
N ILE A 47 6.36 -0.92 -10.84
CA ILE A 47 5.36 -1.87 -11.35
C ILE A 47 4.71 -1.33 -12.63
N ARG A 48 4.27 -0.07 -12.62
CA ARG A 48 3.64 0.59 -13.77
C ARG A 48 4.55 0.59 -15.01
N GLN A 49 5.84 0.85 -14.84
CA GLN A 49 6.82 0.84 -15.94
C GLN A 49 6.89 -0.50 -16.69
N THR A 50 6.61 -1.61 -16.01
CA THR A 50 6.72 -2.97 -16.59
C THR A 50 5.38 -3.60 -16.97
N THR A 51 4.27 -3.08 -16.43
CA THR A 51 2.92 -3.67 -16.59
C THR A 51 1.90 -2.73 -17.21
N ALA A 52 2.22 -1.44 -17.32
CA ALA A 52 1.29 -0.35 -17.66
C ALA A 52 0.09 -0.19 -16.69
N ILE A 53 0.04 -0.92 -15.57
CA ILE A 53 -1.04 -0.81 -14.58
C ILE A 53 -0.93 0.53 -13.84
N ALA A 54 -1.99 1.33 -13.91
CA ALA A 54 -2.10 2.63 -13.23
C ALA A 54 -3.20 2.67 -12.15
N THR A 55 -3.82 1.52 -11.84
CA THR A 55 -4.81 1.41 -10.76
C THR A 55 -4.15 0.79 -9.52
N VAL A 56 -4.33 1.42 -8.36
CA VAL A 56 -3.83 0.93 -7.07
C VAL A 56 -5.00 0.78 -6.11
N VAL A 57 -5.06 -0.35 -5.41
CA VAL A 57 -5.99 -0.59 -4.30
C VAL A 57 -5.16 -0.68 -3.03
N LEU A 58 -5.44 0.17 -2.05
CA LEU A 58 -4.79 0.13 -0.73
C LEU A 58 -5.71 -0.63 0.24
N SER A 59 -5.18 -1.66 0.88
CA SER A 59 -5.90 -2.59 1.75
C SER A 59 -4.97 -3.12 2.85
N GLY A 60 -5.52 -3.79 3.86
CA GLY A 60 -4.79 -4.35 5.00
C GLY A 60 -4.85 -3.46 6.23
N GLY A 61 -4.72 -4.07 7.41
CA GLY A 61 -4.85 -3.38 8.71
C GLY A 61 -3.88 -2.21 8.93
N VAL A 62 -2.75 -2.18 8.22
CA VAL A 62 -1.79 -1.05 8.24
C VAL A 62 -2.44 0.28 7.83
N PHE A 63 -3.44 0.25 6.94
CA PHE A 63 -4.19 1.45 6.54
C PHE A 63 -5.29 1.86 7.52
N LEU A 64 -5.36 1.26 8.71
CA LEU A 64 -6.06 1.87 9.86
C LEU A 64 -5.22 2.99 10.50
N ASN A 65 -3.92 3.08 10.17
CA ASN A 65 -3.08 4.21 10.54
C ASN A 65 -3.49 5.45 9.73
N THR A 66 -4.03 6.47 10.40
CA THR A 66 -4.54 7.72 9.79
C THR A 66 -3.49 8.43 8.93
N ILE A 67 -2.21 8.41 9.33
CA ILE A 67 -1.15 9.05 8.54
C ILE A 67 -1.01 8.35 7.20
N LEU A 68 -0.91 7.01 7.21
CA LEU A 68 -0.75 6.23 5.97
C LEU A 68 -2.01 6.27 5.10
N SER A 69 -3.20 6.19 5.71
CA SER A 69 -4.47 6.17 4.99
C SER A 69 -4.84 7.53 4.38
N CYS A 70 -4.34 8.64 4.91
CA CYS A 70 -4.47 9.94 4.28
C CYS A 70 -3.38 10.21 3.24
N GLU A 71 -2.11 9.94 3.59
CA GLU A 71 -0.96 10.39 2.80
C GLU A 71 -0.68 9.50 1.59
N ALA A 72 -0.81 8.18 1.72
CA ALA A 72 -0.52 7.26 0.62
C ALA A 72 -1.45 7.47 -0.59
N PRO A 73 -2.79 7.58 -0.42
CA PRO A 73 -3.66 7.89 -1.55
C PRO A 73 -3.36 9.26 -2.18
N GLN A 74 -3.02 10.27 -1.38
CA GLN A 74 -2.69 11.59 -1.90
C GLN A 74 -1.43 11.56 -2.77
N ARG A 75 -0.33 10.98 -2.27
CA ARG A 75 0.93 10.90 -3.02
C ARG A 75 0.82 10.04 -4.28
N LEU A 76 0.11 8.90 -4.20
CA LEU A 76 -0.15 8.07 -5.38
C LEU A 76 -1.00 8.79 -6.43
N ARG A 77 -2.06 9.51 -6.03
CA ARG A 77 -2.85 10.30 -6.97
C ARG A 77 -2.03 11.40 -7.63
N ALA A 78 -1.16 12.07 -6.86
CA ALA A 78 -0.22 13.06 -7.39
C ALA A 78 0.77 12.44 -8.40
N ALA A 79 1.17 11.19 -8.21
CA ALA A 79 1.98 10.41 -9.16
C ALA A 79 1.18 9.84 -10.35
N GLY A 80 -0.10 10.22 -10.50
CA GLY A 80 -0.94 9.86 -11.64
C GLY A 80 -1.63 8.49 -11.54
N PHE A 81 -1.71 7.90 -10.34
CA PHE A 81 -2.46 6.65 -10.13
C PHE A 81 -3.93 6.90 -9.82
N ARG A 82 -4.79 5.97 -10.28
CA ARG A 82 -6.17 5.86 -9.80
C ARG A 82 -6.18 5.00 -8.54
N VAL A 83 -6.54 5.60 -7.40
CA VAL A 83 -6.41 4.96 -6.09
C VAL A 83 -7.77 4.66 -5.46
N TYR A 84 -7.95 3.41 -5.06
CA TYR A 84 -9.12 2.93 -4.32
C TYR A 84 -8.73 2.53 -2.89
N CYS A 85 -9.60 2.86 -1.94
CA CYS A 85 -9.49 2.51 -0.52
C CYS A 85 -10.85 1.98 -0.06
N GLN A 86 -10.87 1.11 0.94
CA GLN A 86 -12.12 0.65 1.52
C GLN A 86 -12.86 1.78 2.25
N GLN A 87 -14.18 1.81 2.09
CA GLN A 87 -15.07 2.75 2.77
C GLN A 87 -16.22 2.05 3.50
N LEU A 88 -16.72 0.94 2.95
CA LEU A 88 -17.88 0.22 3.48
C LEU A 88 -17.52 -0.95 4.39
N VAL A 89 -16.29 -1.45 4.26
CA VAL A 89 -15.73 -2.52 5.09
C VAL A 89 -14.38 -2.09 5.63
N PRO A 90 -13.94 -2.59 6.80
CA PRO A 90 -12.60 -2.29 7.28
C PRO A 90 -11.54 -2.87 6.33
N PRO A 91 -10.40 -2.19 6.15
CA PRO A 91 -9.30 -2.67 5.30
C PRO A 91 -8.59 -3.91 5.88
N GLY A 92 -8.75 -4.17 7.18
CA GLY A 92 -8.19 -5.35 7.87
C GLY A 92 -9.10 -6.59 7.81
N ASP A 93 -8.85 -7.52 8.73
CA ASP A 93 -9.45 -8.87 8.68
C ASP A 93 -11.00 -8.88 8.77
N GLY A 94 -11.60 -7.84 9.35
CA GLY A 94 -13.05 -7.67 9.36
C GLY A 94 -13.68 -7.54 7.97
N GLY A 95 -12.90 -7.20 6.94
CA GLY A 95 -13.32 -7.14 5.54
C GLY A 95 -12.82 -8.30 4.67
N LEU A 96 -12.04 -9.23 5.25
CA LEU A 96 -11.36 -10.28 4.50
C LEU A 96 -12.36 -11.26 3.85
N CYS A 97 -13.42 -11.62 4.57
CA CYS A 97 -14.44 -12.54 4.08
C CYS A 97 -15.15 -12.02 2.82
N LEU A 98 -15.36 -10.71 2.71
CA LEU A 98 -15.93 -10.09 1.51
C LEU A 98 -15.01 -10.28 0.30
N GLY A 99 -13.70 -10.06 0.48
CA GLY A 99 -12.71 -10.28 -0.57
C GLY A 99 -12.65 -11.74 -1.02
N GLN A 100 -12.68 -12.67 -0.06
CA GLN A 100 -12.72 -14.12 -0.35
C GLN A 100 -13.96 -14.51 -1.15
N LEU A 101 -15.14 -14.04 -0.74
CA LEU A 101 -16.39 -14.30 -1.44
C LEU A 101 -16.38 -13.74 -2.87
N ALA A 102 -15.89 -12.52 -3.06
CA ALA A 102 -15.81 -11.89 -4.38
C ALA A 102 -14.86 -12.64 -5.33
N VAL A 103 -13.71 -13.11 -4.83
CA VAL A 103 -12.77 -13.93 -5.61
C VAL A 103 -13.41 -15.25 -6.00
N ALA A 104 -14.05 -15.95 -5.05
CA ALA A 104 -14.71 -17.23 -5.33
C ALA A 104 -15.85 -17.08 -6.35
N ALA A 105 -16.67 -16.03 -6.23
CA ALA A 105 -17.75 -15.75 -7.18
C ALA A 105 -17.21 -15.47 -8.60
N CYS A 106 -16.10 -14.73 -8.71
CA CYS A 106 -15.45 -14.45 -9.99
C CYS A 106 -14.90 -15.74 -10.63
N GLN A 107 -14.22 -16.58 -9.85
CA GLN A 107 -13.69 -17.86 -10.32
C GLN A 107 -14.81 -18.81 -10.79
N ASN A 108 -15.92 -18.88 -10.06
CA ASN A 108 -17.07 -19.70 -10.43
C ASN A 108 -17.70 -19.22 -11.76
N LYS A 109 -17.86 -17.90 -11.93
CA LYS A 109 -18.36 -17.34 -13.19
C LYS A 109 -17.44 -17.66 -14.37
N MET A 110 -16.14 -17.52 -14.20
CA MET A 110 -15.17 -17.86 -15.26
C MET A 110 -15.14 -19.35 -15.61
N ALA A 111 -15.53 -20.24 -14.69
CA ALA A 111 -15.67 -21.66 -14.99
C ALA A 111 -16.92 -21.92 -15.85
N LEU A 112 -18.05 -21.29 -15.49
CA LEU A 112 -19.29 -21.40 -16.26
C LEU A 112 -19.16 -20.82 -17.68
N ASP A 113 -18.51 -19.66 -17.83
CA ASP A 113 -18.29 -19.01 -19.13
C ASP A 113 -17.30 -19.77 -20.05
N ARG A 114 -16.64 -20.84 -19.57
CA ARG A 114 -15.71 -21.68 -20.37
C ARG A 114 -16.33 -22.99 -20.86
N ASP A 115 -17.46 -23.39 -20.26
CA ASP A 115 -18.19 -24.61 -20.60
C ASP A 115 -19.31 -24.34 -21.64
N ASP A 116 -19.51 -23.07 -22.03
CA ASP A 116 -20.33 -22.59 -23.17
C ASP A 116 -19.46 -22.26 -24.40
#